data_AF-A0AB73ATJ4-F1
#
_entry.id   AF-A0AB73ATJ4-F1
#
_cell.length_a   1.000
_cell.length_b   1.000
_cell.length_c   1.000
_cell.angle_alpha   90.00
_cell.angle_beta   90.00
_cell.angle_gamma   90.00
#
_symmetry.space_group_name_H-M   'P 1'
#
loop_
_entity.id
_entity.type
_entity.pdbx_description
1 polymer ?
#
loop_
_entity_poly.entity_id
_entity_poly.type
_entity_poly.pdbx_seq_one_letter_code
_entity_poly.pdbx_strand_id
1 'polypeptide(L)'
;MLSIDNVYIKLFDKAIKRNEIFEFLIGKGEYEIRCQHAEMPTDTVDVSYTIIDYLTYYPSFDISQLIQGFIKLSEDEKWCWLIVYYMIDFKENGKYDIPYNKLYHNLTKHKESLKNNYNWISSNENYEKSIWQIIVELNTYSQEKEKLDLPNLE
;
A
#
# COMPACT_ATOMS: atom_id res chain seq x y z
N MET A 1 -2.73 20.06 5.39
CA MET A 1 -3.58 20.18 4.19
C MET A 1 -2.67 20.46 3.01
N LEU A 2 -2.43 19.45 2.17
CA LEU A 2 -1.54 19.56 1.00
C LEU A 2 -2.29 20.23 -0.15
N SER A 3 -1.66 21.20 -0.81
CA SER A 3 -2.28 21.96 -1.92
C SER A 3 -2.38 21.12 -3.19
N ILE A 4 -3.26 21.50 -4.13
CA ILE A 4 -3.35 20.88 -5.48
C ILE A 4 -2.05 20.99 -6.28
N ASP A 5 -1.14 21.86 -5.85
CA ASP A 5 0.21 22.00 -6.39
C ASP A 5 1.22 20.98 -5.83
N ASN A 6 0.78 20.07 -4.96
CA ASN A 6 1.61 18.98 -4.47
C ASN A 6 2.14 18.13 -5.64
N VAL A 7 3.46 18.01 -5.68
CA VAL A 7 4.19 17.21 -6.67
C VAL A 7 3.71 15.76 -6.70
N TYR A 8 3.34 15.17 -5.56
CA TYR A 8 2.87 13.78 -5.49
C TYR A 8 1.48 13.59 -6.10
N ILE A 9 0.57 14.56 -5.93
CA ILE A 9 -0.75 14.55 -6.58
C ILE A 9 -0.58 14.59 -8.11
N LYS A 10 0.36 15.40 -8.61
CA LYS A 10 0.69 15.46 -10.04
C LYS A 10 1.33 14.16 -10.54
N LEU A 11 2.13 13.48 -9.73
CA LEU A 11 2.68 12.16 -10.07
C LEU A 11 1.59 11.09 -10.14
N PHE A 12 0.63 11.08 -9.22
CA PHE A 12 -0.47 10.13 -9.26
C PHE A 12 -1.40 10.36 -10.46
N ASP A 13 -1.75 11.61 -10.76
CA ASP A 13 -2.50 11.98 -11.97
C ASP A 13 -1.79 11.51 -13.26
N LYS A 14 -0.46 11.64 -13.29
CA LYS A 14 0.36 11.14 -14.40
C LYS A 14 0.31 9.62 -14.51
N ALA A 15 0.40 8.90 -13.39
CA ALA A 15 0.28 7.44 -13.34
C ALA A 15 -1.08 6.97 -13.86
N ILE A 16 -2.17 7.63 -13.46
CA ILE A 16 -3.52 7.37 -13.98
C ILE A 16 -3.55 7.54 -15.50
N LYS A 17 -3.10 8.69 -16.02
CA LYS A 17 -3.13 9.01 -17.46
C LYS A 17 -2.32 8.05 -18.33
N ARG A 18 -1.35 7.36 -17.74
CA ARG A 18 -0.48 6.40 -18.43
C ARG A 18 -0.81 4.94 -18.15
N ASN A 19 -1.83 4.67 -17.33
CA ASN A 19 -2.16 3.33 -16.86
C ASN A 19 -1.00 2.66 -16.09
N GLU A 20 -0.30 3.45 -15.28
CA GLU A 20 0.90 3.11 -14.50
C GLU A 20 0.65 3.17 -12.98
N ILE A 21 -0.61 2.98 -12.54
CA ILE A 21 -0.97 3.02 -11.10
C ILE A 21 -0.18 1.99 -10.30
N PHE A 22 0.04 0.79 -10.84
CA PHE A 22 0.85 -0.23 -10.16
C PHE A 22 2.29 0.23 -9.94
N GLU A 23 2.92 0.83 -10.95
CA GLU A 23 4.27 1.38 -10.88
C GLU A 23 4.35 2.50 -9.86
N PHE A 24 3.32 3.35 -9.75
CA PHE A 24 3.20 4.35 -8.71
C PHE A 24 3.11 3.73 -7.31
N LEU A 25 2.27 2.70 -7.12
CA LEU A 25 2.10 2.00 -5.84
C LEU A 25 3.36 1.28 -5.35
N ILE A 26 4.34 1.01 -6.21
CA ILE A 26 5.61 0.37 -5.82
C ILE A 26 6.82 1.31 -5.90
N GLY A 27 6.60 2.60 -6.21
CA GLY A 27 7.66 3.59 -6.32
C GLY A 27 8.62 3.35 -7.50
N LYS A 28 8.17 2.74 -8.60
CA LYS A 28 9.06 2.36 -9.71
C LYS A 28 9.33 3.52 -10.66
N GLY A 29 10.61 3.74 -10.98
CA GLY A 29 11.03 4.70 -11.98
C GLY A 29 10.83 6.13 -11.51
N GLU A 30 10.08 6.93 -12.26
CA GLU A 30 9.84 8.34 -11.90
C GLU A 30 8.83 8.54 -10.76
N TYR A 31 8.23 7.45 -10.26
CA TYR A 31 7.27 7.48 -9.16
C TYR A 31 7.91 7.19 -7.79
N GLU A 32 9.24 7.16 -7.71
CA GLU A 32 9.95 6.91 -6.45
C GLU A 32 9.61 8.00 -5.40
N ILE A 33 8.97 7.58 -4.31
CA ILE A 33 8.73 8.39 -3.10
C ILE A 33 9.48 7.72 -1.96
N ARG A 34 10.52 8.36 -1.44
CA ARG A 34 11.41 7.75 -0.43
C ARG A 34 10.91 8.00 0.99
N CYS A 35 10.83 6.92 1.76
CA CYS A 35 10.65 7.02 3.20
C CYS A 35 11.98 7.37 3.86
N GLN A 36 11.99 8.39 4.71
CA GLN A 36 13.20 8.77 5.47
C GLN A 36 13.43 7.88 6.70
N HIS A 37 12.44 7.05 7.06
CA HIS A 37 12.41 6.27 8.30
C HIS A 37 12.55 4.77 8.09
N ALA A 38 12.43 4.28 6.85
CA ALA A 38 12.57 2.86 6.51
C ALA A 38 13.06 2.73 5.06
N GLU A 39 13.85 1.70 4.76
CA GLU A 39 14.23 1.38 3.38
C GLU A 39 13.12 0.52 2.74
N MET A 40 12.02 1.19 2.42
CA MET A 40 10.90 0.63 1.68
C MET A 40 11.01 0.97 0.19
N PRO A 41 10.43 0.15 -0.72
CA PRO A 41 10.43 0.46 -2.15
C PRO A 41 9.71 1.78 -2.48
N THR A 42 8.77 2.17 -1.61
CA THR A 42 8.11 3.47 -1.62
C THR A 42 7.65 3.81 -0.20
N ASP A 43 7.50 5.09 0.10
CA ASP A 43 6.83 5.55 1.31
C ASP A 43 5.31 5.32 1.16
N THR A 44 4.83 4.23 1.75
CA THR A 44 3.42 3.83 1.62
C THR A 44 2.47 4.83 2.27
N VAL A 45 2.92 5.54 3.31
CA VAL A 45 2.10 6.55 4.00
C VAL A 45 1.91 7.76 3.09
N ASP A 46 3.00 8.34 2.58
CA ASP A 46 2.92 9.48 1.66
C ASP A 46 2.14 9.12 0.38
N VAL A 47 2.29 7.89 -0.12
CA VAL A 47 1.51 7.38 -1.26
C VAL A 47 0.02 7.30 -0.91
N SER A 48 -0.35 6.67 0.22
CA SER A 48 -1.74 6.54 0.66
C SER A 48 -2.42 7.90 0.78
N TYR A 49 -1.80 8.82 1.51
CA TYR A 49 -2.37 10.15 1.73
C TYR A 49 -2.41 10.98 0.45
N THR A 50 -1.44 10.81 -0.46
CA THR A 50 -1.51 11.41 -1.80
C THR A 50 -2.73 10.92 -2.57
N ILE A 51 -3.01 9.62 -2.56
CA ILE A 51 -4.16 9.05 -3.26
C ILE A 51 -5.47 9.51 -2.60
N ILE A 52 -5.55 9.48 -1.26
CA ILE A 52 -6.73 9.94 -0.50
C ILE A 52 -7.02 11.42 -0.77
N ASP A 53 -5.99 12.26 -0.79
CA ASP A 53 -6.13 13.68 -1.13
C ASP A 53 -6.58 13.84 -2.59
N TYR A 54 -6.00 13.10 -3.53
CA TYR A 54 -6.43 13.10 -4.93
C TYR A 54 -7.92 12.75 -5.07
N LEU A 55 -8.37 11.66 -4.43
CA LEU A 55 -9.78 11.24 -4.46
C LEU A 55 -10.70 12.29 -3.82
N THR A 56 -10.22 13.02 -2.82
CA THR A 56 -10.95 14.14 -2.20
C THR A 56 -11.08 15.33 -3.15
N TYR A 57 -10.02 15.66 -3.90
CA TYR A 57 -10.01 16.77 -4.86
C TYR A 57 -10.75 16.45 -6.17
N TYR A 58 -10.78 15.19 -6.58
CA TYR A 58 -11.38 14.72 -7.83
C TYR A 58 -12.49 13.69 -7.54
N PRO A 59 -13.63 14.10 -6.96
CA PRO A 59 -14.69 13.17 -6.55
C PRO A 59 -15.39 12.46 -7.71
N SER A 60 -15.16 12.89 -8.96
CA SER A 60 -15.65 12.23 -10.17
C SER A 60 -14.68 11.17 -10.72
N PHE A 61 -13.51 10.99 -10.09
CA PHE A 61 -12.56 9.96 -10.48
C PHE A 61 -13.18 8.57 -10.33
N ASP A 62 -12.98 7.74 -11.36
CA ASP A 62 -13.38 6.35 -11.33
C ASP A 62 -12.42 5.53 -10.45
N ILE A 63 -12.82 5.36 -9.18
CA ILE A 63 -12.06 4.60 -8.19
C ILE A 63 -11.79 3.15 -8.61
N SER A 64 -12.53 2.60 -9.58
CA SER A 64 -12.27 1.25 -10.07
C SER A 64 -10.87 1.10 -10.67
N GLN A 65 -10.29 2.17 -11.23
CA GLN A 65 -8.91 2.17 -11.73
C GLN A 65 -7.89 1.95 -10.59
N LEU A 66 -8.10 2.62 -9.45
CA LEU A 66 -7.29 2.40 -8.25
C LEU A 66 -7.47 0.98 -7.71
N ILE A 67 -8.72 0.50 -7.63
CA ILE A 67 -9.04 -0.85 -7.17
C ILE A 67 -8.36 -1.92 -8.05
N GLN A 68 -8.32 -1.71 -9.37
CA GLN A 68 -7.57 -2.59 -10.28
C GLN A 68 -6.07 -2.56 -10.00
N GLY A 69 -5.51 -1.38 -9.70
CA GLY A 69 -4.13 -1.24 -9.23
C GLY A 69 -3.85 -2.03 -7.96
N PHE A 70 -4.74 -1.93 -6.96
CA PHE A 70 -4.64 -2.72 -5.71
C PHE A 70 -4.79 -4.22 -5.95
N ILE A 71 -5.69 -4.66 -6.83
CA ILE A 71 -5.82 -6.07 -7.19
C ILE A 71 -4.52 -6.56 -7.83
N LYS A 72 -3.99 -5.85 -8.82
CA LYS A 72 -2.71 -6.19 -9.47
C LYS A 72 -1.58 -6.25 -8.47
N LEU A 73 -1.51 -5.28 -7.55
CA LEU A 73 -0.54 -5.29 -6.45
C LEU A 73 -0.69 -6.55 -5.58
N SER A 74 -1.91 -6.86 -5.12
CA SER A 74 -2.18 -8.00 -4.24
C SER A 74 -1.86 -9.36 -4.87
N GLU A 75 -1.84 -9.44 -6.21
CA GLU A 75 -1.54 -10.65 -6.97
C GLU A 75 -0.05 -10.77 -7.34
N ASP A 76 0.75 -9.73 -7.14
CA ASP A 76 2.17 -9.72 -7.46
C ASP A 76 3.00 -10.37 -6.34
N GLU A 77 3.66 -11.49 -6.64
CA GLU A 77 4.43 -12.25 -5.65
C GLU A 77 5.48 -11.40 -4.90
N LYS A 78 6.12 -10.45 -5.58
CA LYS A 78 7.21 -9.65 -5.02
C LYS A 78 6.69 -8.49 -4.18
N TRP A 79 5.62 -7.84 -4.61
CA TRP A 79 5.17 -6.56 -4.06
C TRP A 79 3.84 -6.63 -3.30
N CYS A 80 3.13 -7.76 -3.34
CA CYS A 80 1.80 -7.90 -2.73
C CYS A 80 1.75 -7.50 -1.27
N TRP A 81 2.82 -7.68 -0.50
CA TRP A 81 2.88 -7.33 0.91
C TRP A 81 2.64 -5.83 1.19
N LEU A 82 2.94 -4.93 0.24
CA LEU A 82 2.64 -3.50 0.36
C LEU A 82 1.16 -3.21 0.52
N ILE A 83 0.29 -4.12 0.06
CA ILE A 83 -1.16 -3.91 0.14
C ILE A 83 -1.64 -3.77 1.58
N VAL A 84 -0.99 -4.43 2.54
CA VAL A 84 -1.38 -4.35 3.97
C VAL A 84 -1.26 -2.92 4.48
N TYR A 85 -0.18 -2.22 4.14
CA TYR A 85 0.03 -0.82 4.50
C TYR A 85 -1.06 0.07 3.88
N TYR A 86 -1.30 -0.07 2.57
CA TYR A 86 -2.35 0.70 1.89
C TYR A 86 -3.74 0.46 2.49
N MET A 87 -4.06 -0.79 2.84
CA MET A 87 -5.36 -1.11 3.41
C MET A 87 -5.56 -0.54 4.80
N ILE A 88 -4.52 -0.48 5.63
CA ILE A 88 -4.58 0.17 6.94
C ILE A 88 -4.92 1.64 6.77
N ASP A 89 -4.15 2.40 5.98
CA ASP A 89 -4.38 3.84 5.78
C ASP A 89 -5.78 4.13 5.18
N PHE A 90 -6.24 3.30 4.23
CA PHE A 90 -7.58 3.44 3.66
C PHE A 90 -8.70 3.06 4.63
N LYS A 91 -8.49 2.05 5.48
CA LYS A 91 -9.46 1.63 6.50
C LYS A 91 -9.58 2.69 7.59
N GLU A 92 -8.47 3.29 8.02
CA GLU A 92 -8.47 4.44 8.94
C GLU A 92 -9.23 5.63 8.37
N ASN A 93 -9.09 5.89 7.07
CA ASN A 93 -9.84 6.97 6.42
C ASN A 93 -11.35 6.68 6.33
N GLY A 94 -11.73 5.41 6.14
CA GLY A 94 -13.12 4.93 6.22
C GLY A 94 -14.07 5.42 5.13
N LYS A 95 -13.57 6.08 4.08
CA LYS A 95 -14.41 6.72 3.04
C LYS A 95 -14.64 5.89 1.77
N TYR A 96 -13.83 4.87 1.54
CA TYR A 96 -13.78 4.18 0.25
C TYR A 96 -14.11 2.70 0.40
N ASP A 97 -14.95 2.19 -0.50
CA ASP A 97 -15.33 0.78 -0.56
C ASP A 97 -14.23 -0.03 -1.27
N ILE A 98 -13.18 -0.35 -0.52
CA ILE A 98 -12.06 -1.16 -0.98
C ILE A 98 -12.37 -2.64 -0.70
N PRO A 99 -12.13 -3.56 -1.65
CA PRO A 99 -12.45 -4.98 -1.48
C PRO A 99 -11.41 -5.72 -0.60
N TYR A 100 -11.27 -5.33 0.67
CA TYR A 100 -10.25 -5.81 1.61
C TYR A 100 -10.13 -7.34 1.64
N ASN A 101 -11.23 -8.07 1.78
CA ASN A 101 -11.22 -9.55 1.80
C ASN A 101 -10.57 -10.16 0.55
N LYS A 102 -10.83 -9.59 -0.63
CA LYS A 102 -10.24 -10.07 -1.89
C LYS A 102 -8.74 -9.80 -1.94
N LEU A 103 -8.33 -8.62 -1.50
CA LEU A 103 -6.92 -8.21 -1.49
C LEU A 103 -6.09 -9.08 -0.53
N TYR A 104 -6.59 -9.34 0.68
CA TYR A 104 -5.96 -10.27 1.62
C TYR A 104 -5.93 -11.71 1.07
N HIS A 105 -7.01 -12.17 0.45
CA HIS A 105 -7.04 -13.49 -0.17
C HIS A 105 -6.02 -13.64 -1.30
N ASN A 106 -5.78 -12.60 -2.08
CA ASN A 106 -4.75 -12.63 -3.13
C ASN A 106 -3.34 -12.66 -2.53
N LEU A 107 -3.08 -11.82 -1.53
CA LEU A 107 -1.82 -11.80 -0.78
C LEU A 107 -1.49 -13.17 -0.15
N THR A 108 -2.47 -13.84 0.47
CA THR A 108 -2.24 -15.11 1.17
C THR A 108 -1.82 -16.26 0.25
N LYS A 109 -2.11 -16.17 -1.06
CA LYS A 109 -1.60 -17.13 -2.06
C LYS A 109 -0.07 -17.11 -2.16
N HIS A 110 0.56 -16.00 -1.78
CA HIS A 110 2.01 -15.78 -1.81
C HIS A 110 2.69 -15.98 -0.46
N LYS A 111 1.97 -16.49 0.54
CA LYS A 111 2.45 -16.69 1.92
C LYS A 111 3.83 -17.36 2.00
N GLU A 112 4.03 -18.45 1.27
CA GLU A 112 5.31 -19.19 1.33
C GLU A 112 6.47 -18.41 0.71
N SER A 113 6.24 -17.63 -0.35
CA SER A 113 7.27 -16.74 -0.91
C SER A 113 7.63 -15.63 0.09
N LEU A 114 6.63 -15.02 0.71
CA LEU A 114 6.82 -13.96 1.70
C LEU A 114 7.47 -14.43 3.00
N LYS A 115 7.23 -15.69 3.42
CA LYS A 115 7.92 -16.33 4.56
C LYS A 115 9.40 -16.55 4.31
N ASN A 116 9.79 -16.78 3.06
CA ASN A 116 11.18 -16.98 2.67
C ASN A 116 11.88 -15.68 2.23
N ASN A 117 11.17 -14.56 2.25
CA ASN A 117 11.70 -13.25 1.88
C ASN A 117 12.06 -12.44 3.12
N TYR A 118 13.36 -12.21 3.31
CA TYR A 118 13.93 -11.44 4.42
C TYR A 118 14.49 -10.09 3.97
N ASN A 119 14.20 -9.66 2.74
CA ASN A 119 14.75 -8.43 2.18
C ASN A 119 13.99 -7.17 2.66
N TRP A 120 13.35 -7.23 3.82
CA TRP A 120 12.77 -6.04 4.44
C TRP A 120 13.87 -5.31 5.20
N ILE A 121 14.18 -4.09 4.77
CA ILE A 121 15.27 -3.32 5.32
C ILE A 121 14.66 -2.16 6.12
N SER A 122 14.51 -2.31 7.43
CA SER A 122 14.43 -1.11 8.29
C SER A 122 15.84 -0.61 8.50
N SER A 123 16.01 0.71 8.43
CA SER A 123 17.31 1.37 8.42
C SER A 123 18.10 1.27 9.73
N ASN A 124 17.72 0.41 10.69
CA ASN A 124 18.34 0.42 12.03
C ASN A 124 18.52 -0.91 12.77
N GLU A 125 17.99 -2.06 12.33
CA GLU A 125 18.19 -3.31 13.08
C GLU A 125 18.29 -4.53 12.16
N ASN A 126 19.10 -5.52 12.55
CA ASN A 126 19.06 -6.87 11.97
C ASN A 126 17.70 -7.51 12.31
N TYR A 127 16.66 -7.18 11.54
CA TYR A 127 15.37 -7.82 11.66
C TYR A 127 15.46 -9.23 11.08
N GLU A 128 15.57 -10.24 11.95
CA GLU A 128 15.49 -11.66 11.58
C GLU A 128 14.04 -12.11 11.26
N LYS A 129 13.22 -11.21 10.71
CA LYS A 129 11.82 -11.47 10.38
C LYS A 129 11.62 -11.48 8.87
N SER A 130 10.89 -12.48 8.41
CA SER A 130 10.39 -12.51 7.04
C SER A 130 9.36 -11.41 6.82
N ILE A 131 9.16 -10.99 5.56
CA ILE A 131 8.10 -10.05 5.18
C ILE A 131 6.74 -10.54 5.68
N TRP A 132 6.46 -11.85 5.61
CA TRP A 132 5.21 -12.41 6.12
C TRP A 132 5.01 -12.12 7.62
N GLN A 133 6.03 -12.33 8.45
CA GLN A 133 5.94 -12.06 9.88
C GLN A 133 5.70 -10.57 10.15
N ILE A 134 6.35 -9.69 9.39
CA ILE A 134 6.21 -8.24 9.54
C ILE A 134 4.78 -7.79 9.24
N ILE A 135 4.20 -8.23 8.12
CA ILE A 135 2.84 -7.82 7.75
C ILE A 135 1.77 -8.45 8.63
N VAL A 136 2.00 -9.66 9.18
CA VAL A 136 1.11 -10.26 10.18
C VAL A 136 1.12 -9.45 11.47
N GLU A 137 2.30 -9.11 11.99
CA GLU A 137 2.43 -8.30 13.20
C GLU A 137 1.80 -6.92 13.03
N LEU A 138 2.04 -6.27 11.89
CA LEU A 138 1.40 -5.00 11.55
C LEU A 138 -0.13 -5.12 11.52
N ASN A 139 -0.65 -6.14 10.82
CA ASN A 139 -2.10 -6.35 10.73
C ASN A 139 -2.74 -6.62 12.10
N THR A 140 -2.14 -7.48 12.90
CA THR A 140 -2.61 -7.78 14.26
C THR A 140 -2.55 -6.54 15.15
N TYR A 141 -1.47 -5.77 15.07
CA TYR A 141 -1.36 -4.50 15.81
C TYR A 141 -2.51 -3.55 15.44
N SER A 142 -2.77 -3.34 14.15
CA SER A 142 -3.85 -2.46 13.69
C SER A 142 -5.25 -2.97 14.10
N GLN A 143 -5.48 -4.28 14.09
CA GLN A 143 -6.74 -4.85 14.59
C GLN A 143 -6.91 -4.66 16.11
N GLU A 144 -5.86 -4.90 16.89
CA GLU A 144 -5.95 -4.93 18.35
C GLU A 144 -5.86 -3.55 18.99
N LYS A 145 -4.96 -2.70 18.48
CA LYS A 145 -4.62 -1.39 19.07
C LYS A 145 -5.43 -0.28 18.42
N GLU A 146 -5.50 -0.26 17.09
CA GLU A 146 -6.22 0.77 16.33
C GLU A 146 -7.70 0.40 16.13
N LYS A 147 -8.10 -0.84 16.48
CA LYS A 147 -9.47 -1.35 16.35
C LYS A 147 -9.98 -1.34 14.91
N LEU A 148 -9.08 -1.50 13.94
CA LEU A 148 -9.44 -1.59 12.54
C LEU A 148 -10.04 -2.96 12.23
N ASP A 149 -11.20 -2.95 11.56
CA ASP A 149 -11.87 -4.15 11.06
C ASP A 149 -11.18 -4.65 9.77
N LEU A 150 -9.97 -5.19 9.92
CA LEU A 150 -9.19 -5.78 8.84
C LEU A 150 -9.40 -7.30 8.80
N PRO A 151 -9.31 -7.95 7.61
CA PRO A 151 -9.26 -9.40 7.53
C PRO A 151 -8.04 -9.98 8.28
N ASN A 152 -8.17 -11.22 8.77
CA ASN A 152 -7.06 -11.90 9.45
C ASN A 152 -6.02 -12.42 8.44
N LEU A 153 -4.75 -12.29 8.81
CA LEU A 153 -3.63 -12.99 8.18
C LEU A 153 -3.17 -14.11 9.11
N GLU A 154 -3.77 -15.29 8.97
CA GLU A 154 -3.34 -16.53 9.65
C GLU A 154 -2.31 -17.30 8.80
#